data_AF-A0A5C6JW58-F1
#
_entry.id   AF-A0A5C6JW58-F1
#
_cell.length_a   1.000
_cell.length_b   1.000
_cell.length_c   1.000
_cell.angle_alpha   90.00
_cell.angle_beta   90.00
_cell.angle_gamma   90.00
#
_symmetry.space_group_name_H-M   'P 1'
#
loop_
_entity.id
_entity.type
_entity.pdbx_description
1 polymer ?
#
loop_
_entity_poly.entity_id
_entity_poly.type
_entity_poly.pdbx_seq_one_letter_code
_entity_poly.pdbx_strand_id
1 'polypeptide(L)'
;EAEDPEDARQRLGVAQAAVLSSLVAGAPVPEGFDRARMGVQARALARKRADVVAKVAPELPVLLGAGYRESFLEYARERPMRGGCRRDALDFAAFLLERRRPRVPRRELREWWLDRSGPAPRGRLARAAGRVLLRR
;
A
#
# COMPACT_ATOMS: atom_id res chain seq x y z
N GLU A 1 18.30 -18.68 38.69
CA GLU A 1 18.58 -17.24 38.58
C GLU A 1 17.34 -16.55 38.06
N ALA A 2 16.91 -15.45 38.68
CA ALA A 2 15.79 -14.68 38.16
C ALA A 2 16.24 -13.99 36.87
N GLU A 3 15.50 -14.19 35.80
CA GLU A 3 15.78 -13.61 34.50
C GLU A 3 15.79 -12.07 34.58
N ASP A 4 16.81 -11.43 33.98
CA ASP A 4 16.89 -9.97 33.92
C ASP A 4 15.66 -9.43 33.17
N PRO A 5 14.83 -8.57 33.80
CA PRO A 5 13.68 -7.96 33.14
C PRO A 5 14.02 -7.26 31.81
N GLU A 6 15.24 -6.77 31.64
CA GLU A 6 15.65 -6.12 30.40
C GLU A 6 15.85 -7.13 29.26
N ASP A 7 16.45 -8.28 29.54
CA ASP A 7 16.58 -9.38 28.58
C ASP A 7 15.21 -9.90 28.15
N ALA A 8 14.27 -10.02 29.09
CA ALA A 8 12.90 -10.42 28.80
C ALA A 8 12.18 -9.41 27.87
N ARG A 9 12.33 -8.10 28.12
CA ARG A 9 11.78 -7.05 27.24
C ARG A 9 12.39 -7.07 25.86
N GLN A 10 13.71 -7.23 25.77
CA GLN A 10 14.40 -7.26 24.49
C GLN A 10 13.92 -8.42 23.62
N ARG A 11 13.78 -9.62 24.19
CA ARG A 11 13.24 -10.79 23.46
C ARG A 11 11.80 -10.57 23.01
N LEU A 12 10.96 -9.98 23.86
CA LEU A 12 9.58 -9.64 23.48
C LEU A 12 9.56 -8.64 22.32
N GLY A 13 10.40 -7.61 22.35
CA GLY A 13 10.51 -6.62 21.28
C GLY A 13 10.92 -7.26 19.95
N VAL A 14 11.88 -8.19 19.96
CA VAL A 14 12.29 -8.96 18.78
C VAL A 14 11.13 -9.81 18.25
N ALA A 15 10.40 -10.50 19.12
CA ALA A 15 9.25 -11.31 18.73
C ALA A 15 8.11 -10.45 18.12
N GLN A 16 7.82 -9.30 18.71
CA GLN A 16 6.82 -8.35 18.19
C GLN A 16 7.24 -7.81 16.81
N ALA A 17 8.51 -7.45 16.64
CA ALA A 17 9.03 -7.00 15.36
C ALA A 17 8.94 -8.10 14.28
N ALA A 18 9.19 -9.35 14.64
CA ALA A 18 9.05 -10.49 13.73
C ALA A 18 7.58 -10.69 13.30
N VAL A 19 6.63 -10.61 14.24
CA VAL A 19 5.19 -10.69 13.94
C VAL A 19 4.78 -9.58 12.98
N LEU A 20 5.14 -8.32 13.29
CA LEU A 20 4.83 -7.18 12.42
C LEU A 20 5.45 -7.35 11.03
N SER A 21 6.71 -7.76 10.97
CA SER A 21 7.42 -7.99 9.70
C SER A 21 6.75 -9.06 8.85
N SER A 22 6.24 -10.13 9.47
CA SER A 22 5.51 -11.18 8.73
C SER A 22 4.19 -10.66 8.14
N LEU A 23 3.50 -9.77 8.85
CA LEU A 23 2.21 -9.24 8.43
C LEU A 23 2.32 -8.16 7.34
N VAL A 24 3.36 -7.33 7.38
CA VAL A 24 3.44 -6.11 6.54
C VAL A 24 4.59 -6.13 5.54
N ALA A 25 5.60 -6.98 5.75
CA ALA A 25 6.82 -7.02 4.94
C ALA A 25 7.11 -8.40 4.33
N GLY A 26 6.24 -9.39 4.53
CA GLY A 26 6.37 -10.72 3.93
C GLY A 26 7.49 -11.58 4.54
N ALA A 27 7.94 -11.24 5.76
CA ALA A 27 8.85 -12.10 6.50
C ALA A 27 8.17 -13.45 6.84
N PRO A 28 8.94 -14.52 7.10
CA PRO A 28 8.37 -15.78 7.56
C PRO A 28 7.50 -15.62 8.80
N VAL A 29 6.44 -16.42 8.91
CA VAL A 29 5.58 -16.45 10.10
C VAL A 29 6.39 -16.99 11.29
N PRO A 30 6.49 -16.26 12.42
CA PRO A 30 7.20 -16.73 13.60
C PRO A 30 6.62 -18.01 14.17
N GLU A 31 7.44 -18.79 14.87
CA GLU A 31 7.00 -20.00 15.56
C GLU A 31 5.86 -19.70 16.55
N GLY A 32 4.94 -20.66 16.72
CA GLY A 32 3.77 -20.51 17.58
C GLY A 32 2.59 -19.76 16.94
N PHE A 33 2.77 -19.16 15.76
CA PHE A 33 1.68 -18.53 15.01
C PHE A 33 1.15 -19.42 13.89
N ASP A 34 -0.18 -19.49 13.79
CA ASP A 34 -0.85 -20.19 12.70
C ASP A 34 -0.68 -19.44 11.37
N ARG A 35 -0.04 -20.09 10.40
CA ARG A 35 0.27 -19.49 9.09
C ARG A 35 -0.98 -19.04 8.32
N ALA A 36 -2.09 -19.79 8.43
CA ALA A 36 -3.31 -19.46 7.70
C ALA A 36 -3.99 -18.21 8.29
N ARG A 37 -4.09 -18.13 9.62
CA ARG A 37 -4.62 -16.96 10.35
C ARG A 37 -3.76 -15.73 10.10
N MET A 38 -2.43 -15.87 10.14
CA MET A 38 -1.52 -14.77 9.79
C MET A 38 -1.73 -14.29 8.35
N GLY A 39 -1.94 -15.22 7.41
CA GLY A 39 -2.29 -14.91 6.03
C GLY A 39 -3.60 -14.13 5.90
N VAL A 40 -4.62 -14.43 6.71
CA VAL A 40 -5.87 -13.65 6.77
C VAL A 40 -5.62 -12.23 7.25
N GLN A 41 -4.84 -12.06 8.32
CA GLN A 41 -4.51 -10.75 8.88
C GLN A 41 -3.70 -9.89 7.91
N ALA A 42 -2.68 -10.47 7.26
CA ALA A 42 -1.89 -9.78 6.25
C ALA A 42 -2.76 -9.27 5.08
N ARG A 43 -3.72 -10.07 4.61
CA ARG A 43 -4.68 -9.65 3.57
C ARG A 43 -5.62 -8.55 4.06
N ALA A 44 -6.08 -8.62 5.30
CA ALA A 44 -6.92 -7.57 5.89
C ALA A 44 -6.17 -6.23 5.98
N LEU A 45 -4.90 -6.25 6.39
CA LEU A 45 -4.03 -5.07 6.41
C LEU A 45 -3.78 -4.51 5.01
N ALA A 46 -3.54 -5.37 4.01
CA ALA A 46 -3.39 -4.95 2.62
C ALA A 46 -4.67 -4.28 2.07
N ARG A 47 -5.85 -4.81 2.42
CA ARG A 47 -7.14 -4.16 2.09
C ARG A 47 -7.29 -2.81 2.77
N LYS A 48 -6.92 -2.72 4.05
CA LYS A 48 -6.94 -1.44 4.78
C LYS A 48 -6.03 -0.41 4.15
N ARG A 49 -4.83 -0.81 3.72
CA ARG A 49 -3.92 0.05 2.96
C ARG A 49 -4.58 0.56 1.67
N ALA A 50 -5.24 -0.32 0.92
CA ALA A 50 -5.98 0.09 -0.28
C ALA A 50 -7.06 1.14 0.06
N ASP A 51 -7.87 0.93 1.10
CA ASP A 51 -8.91 1.88 1.48
C ASP A 51 -8.33 3.23 1.94
N VAL A 52 -7.17 3.24 2.60
CA VAL A 52 -6.47 4.48 2.99
C VAL A 52 -5.90 5.19 1.75
N VAL A 53 -5.31 4.45 0.80
CA VAL A 53 -4.80 5.01 -0.45
C VAL A 53 -5.93 5.60 -1.28
N ALA A 54 -7.08 4.92 -1.39
CA ALA A 54 -8.27 5.42 -2.07
C ALA A 54 -8.78 6.74 -1.47
N LYS A 55 -8.57 6.98 -0.17
CA LYS A 55 -8.94 8.26 0.47
C LYS A 55 -7.98 9.40 0.13
N VAL A 56 -6.67 9.13 0.07
CA VAL A 56 -5.67 10.17 -0.19
C VAL A 56 -5.36 10.39 -1.67
N ALA A 57 -5.74 9.43 -2.51
CA ALA A 57 -5.58 9.42 -3.96
C ALA A 57 -6.85 8.87 -4.63
N PRO A 58 -8.00 9.56 -4.50
CA PRO A 58 -9.30 9.08 -4.99
C PRO A 58 -9.36 8.91 -6.51
N GLU A 59 -8.45 9.53 -7.27
CA GLU A 59 -8.38 9.37 -8.71
C GLU A 59 -7.88 7.96 -9.10
N LEU A 60 -7.12 7.27 -8.26
CA LEU A 60 -6.60 5.93 -8.58
C LEU A 60 -7.71 4.88 -8.70
N PRO A 61 -8.67 4.75 -7.75
CA PRO A 61 -9.85 3.92 -7.95
C PRO A 61 -10.67 4.29 -9.18
N VAL A 62 -10.79 5.59 -9.51
CA VAL A 62 -11.53 6.04 -10.70
C VAL A 62 -10.85 5.60 -11.99
N LEU A 63 -9.53 5.76 -12.08
CA LEU A 63 -8.73 5.36 -13.24
C LEU A 63 -8.70 3.83 -13.42
N LEU A 64 -8.64 3.08 -12.33
CA LEU A 64 -8.45 1.62 -12.37
C LEU A 64 -9.78 0.84 -12.32
N GLY A 65 -10.88 1.50 -11.96
CA GLY A 65 -12.21 0.92 -11.86
C GLY A 65 -12.23 -0.33 -10.97
N ALA A 66 -12.95 -1.37 -11.42
CA ALA A 66 -13.07 -2.63 -10.72
C ALA A 66 -11.71 -3.33 -10.46
N GLY A 67 -10.69 -3.05 -11.29
CA GLY A 67 -9.35 -3.61 -11.15
C GLY A 67 -8.51 -3.00 -10.03
N TYR A 68 -8.97 -1.92 -9.39
CA TYR A 68 -8.21 -1.20 -8.35
C TYR A 68 -7.79 -2.12 -7.20
N ARG A 69 -8.75 -2.82 -6.59
CA ARG A 69 -8.48 -3.63 -5.39
C ARG A 69 -7.56 -4.80 -5.69
N GLU A 70 -7.80 -5.52 -6.78
CA GLU A 70 -6.96 -6.64 -7.19
C GLU A 70 -5.52 -6.19 -7.43
N SER A 71 -5.35 -5.10 -8.19
CA SER A 71 -4.05 -4.51 -8.50
C SER A 71 -3.32 -4.05 -7.24
N PHE A 72 -4.03 -3.44 -6.29
CA PHE A 72 -3.43 -2.99 -5.04
C PHE A 72 -2.99 -4.16 -4.16
N LEU A 73 -3.78 -5.23 -4.07
CA LEU A 73 -3.41 -6.42 -3.31
C LEU A 73 -2.22 -7.17 -3.93
N GLU A 74 -2.05 -7.10 -5.25
CA GLU A 74 -0.85 -7.57 -5.92
C GLU A 74 0.38 -6.75 -5.54
N TYR A 75 0.28 -5.42 -5.65
CA TYR A 75 1.32 -4.49 -5.22
C TYR A 75 1.73 -4.71 -3.75
N ALA A 76 0.76 -4.75 -2.84
CA ALA A 76 1.00 -4.84 -1.41
C ALA A 76 1.67 -6.16 -0.98
N ARG A 77 1.51 -7.23 -1.76
CA ARG A 77 2.19 -8.52 -1.52
C ARG A 77 3.68 -8.47 -1.81
N GLU A 78 4.10 -7.61 -2.74
CA GLU A 78 5.50 -7.56 -3.22
C GLU A 78 6.27 -6.33 -2.72
N ARG A 79 5.54 -5.35 -2.20
CA ARG A 79 6.08 -4.06 -1.77
C ARG A 79 5.56 -3.74 -0.36
N PRO A 80 6.41 -3.95 0.66
CA PRO A 80 6.17 -3.43 2.00
C PRO A 80 5.93 -1.93 1.94
N MET A 81 5.05 -1.40 2.79
CA MET A 81 4.78 0.04 2.82
C MET A 81 6.03 0.78 3.33
N ARG A 82 6.51 1.75 2.55
CA ARG A 82 7.65 2.59 2.92
C ARG A 82 7.17 4.04 3.05
N GLY A 83 7.23 4.58 4.26
CA GLY A 83 6.73 5.93 4.55
C GLY A 83 5.20 6.00 4.71
N GLY A 84 4.62 7.16 4.37
CA GLY A 84 3.20 7.44 4.58
C GLY A 84 2.29 7.05 3.40
N CYS A 85 0.98 7.15 3.61
CA CYS A 85 -0.05 6.78 2.63
C CYS A 85 0.08 7.51 1.27
N ARG A 86 0.51 8.77 1.25
CA ARG A 86 0.78 9.51 0.00
C ARG A 86 1.92 8.87 -0.81
N ARG A 87 2.97 8.41 -0.12
CA ARG A 87 4.08 7.71 -0.76
C ARG A 87 3.65 6.34 -1.27
N ASP A 88 2.86 5.61 -0.49
CA ASP A 88 2.30 4.31 -0.90
C ASP A 88 1.44 4.42 -2.18
N ALA A 89 0.69 5.52 -2.33
CA ALA A 89 -0.05 5.80 -3.56
C ALA A 89 0.87 6.03 -4.78
N LEU A 90 1.98 6.76 -4.60
CA LEU A 90 2.97 7.01 -5.66
C LEU A 90 3.70 5.72 -6.06
N ASP A 91 4.11 4.92 -5.09
CA ASP A 91 4.82 3.66 -5.31
C ASP A 91 3.89 2.62 -5.96
N PHE A 92 2.60 2.58 -5.59
CA PHE A 92 1.60 1.77 -6.28
C PHE A 92 1.42 2.17 -7.75
N ALA A 93 1.29 3.47 -8.04
CA ALA A 93 1.19 3.94 -9.42
C ALA A 93 2.46 3.63 -10.23
N ALA A 94 3.65 3.76 -9.63
CA ALA A 94 4.91 3.38 -10.25
C ALA A 94 4.94 1.88 -10.59
N PHE A 95 4.56 1.02 -9.65
CA PHE A 95 4.45 -0.43 -9.84
C PHE A 95 3.54 -0.81 -11.03
N LEU A 96 2.40 -0.13 -11.19
CA LEU A 96 1.51 -0.35 -12.34
C LEU A 96 2.12 0.13 -13.67
N LEU A 97 2.86 1.23 -13.64
CA LEU A 97 3.56 1.74 -14.82
C LEU A 97 4.67 0.78 -15.26
N GLU A 98 5.38 0.14 -14.33
CA GLU A 98 6.42 -0.87 -14.57
C GLU A 98 5.84 -2.15 -15.19
N ARG A 99 4.76 -2.71 -14.63
CA ARG A 99 4.21 -4.01 -15.04
C ARG A 99 3.42 -4.04 -16.36
N ARG A 100 3.22 -2.90 -17.02
CA ARG A 100 2.53 -2.77 -18.33
C ARG A 100 1.21 -3.57 -18.41
N ARG A 101 0.36 -3.45 -17.40
CA ARG A 101 -0.90 -4.19 -17.32
C ARG A 101 -1.90 -3.80 -18.43
N PRO A 102 -2.59 -4.77 -19.05
CA PRO A 102 -3.71 -4.48 -19.94
C PRO A 102 -4.80 -3.71 -19.18
N ARG A 103 -5.51 -2.80 -19.86
CA ARG A 103 -6.64 -2.02 -19.33
C ARG A 103 -6.30 -0.94 -18.29
N VAL A 104 -5.04 -0.76 -17.91
CA VAL A 104 -4.63 0.41 -17.11
C VAL A 104 -4.51 1.62 -18.05
N PRO A 105 -5.18 2.76 -17.77
CA PRO A 105 -5.04 3.99 -18.55
C PRO A 105 -3.65 4.61 -18.30
N ARG A 106 -2.65 4.11 -19.04
CA ARG A 106 -1.22 4.39 -18.76
C ARG A 106 -0.86 5.86 -18.90
N ARG A 107 -1.50 6.58 -19.81
CA ARG A 107 -1.22 7.99 -20.05
C ARG A 107 -1.68 8.81 -18.84
N GLU A 108 -2.93 8.63 -18.44
CA GLU A 108 -3.58 9.30 -17.32
C GLU A 108 -2.89 8.95 -16.00
N LEU A 109 -2.52 7.67 -15.81
CA LEU A 109 -1.77 7.24 -14.62
C LEU A 109 -0.37 7.87 -14.58
N ARG A 110 0.31 8.00 -15.72
CA ARG A 110 1.61 8.66 -15.81
C ARG A 110 1.50 10.16 -15.53
N GLU A 111 0.49 10.83 -16.09
CA GLU A 111 0.22 12.25 -15.83
C GLU A 111 -0.10 12.46 -14.33
N TRP A 112 -0.94 11.62 -13.73
CA TRP A 112 -1.23 11.64 -12.29
C TRP A 112 0.04 11.48 -11.44
N TRP A 113 0.92 10.54 -11.81
CA TRP A 113 2.16 10.28 -11.09
C TRP A 113 3.13 11.45 -11.19
N LEU A 114 3.36 11.99 -12.40
CA LEU A 114 4.27 13.12 -12.64
C LEU A 114 3.81 14.40 -11.93
N ASP A 115 2.50 14.62 -11.81
CA ASP A 115 1.93 15.76 -11.08
C ASP A 115 2.21 15.69 -9.58
N ARG A 116 2.45 14.49 -9.02
CA ARG A 116 2.59 14.28 -7.56
C ARG A 116 3.97 13.81 -7.11
N SER A 117 4.85 13.41 -8.05
CA SER A 117 6.20 12.89 -7.75
C SER A 117 7.30 13.96 -7.77
N GLY A 118 7.04 15.15 -8.31
CA GLY A 118 8.01 16.24 -8.44
C GLY A 118 8.07 17.23 -7.25
N PRO A 119 9.11 18.10 -7.19
CA PRO A 119 9.28 19.11 -6.12
C PRO A 119 8.17 20.17 -6.05
N ALA A 120 7.38 20.30 -7.11
CA ALA A 120 6.18 21.13 -7.19
C ALA A 120 5.15 20.47 -8.13
N PRO A 121 3.84 20.57 -7.86
CA PRO A 121 2.81 19.96 -8.72
C PRO A 121 2.85 20.52 -10.13
N ARG A 122 3.01 19.66 -11.14
CA ARG A 122 2.94 20.08 -12.56
C ARG A 122 1.47 20.23 -12.96
N GLY A 123 0.90 21.36 -12.53
CA GLY A 123 -0.50 21.68 -12.66
C GLY A 123 -1.10 21.37 -14.03
N ARG A 124 -2.10 20.46 -14.02
CA ARG A 124 -3.29 20.47 -14.89
C ARG A 124 -4.39 19.52 -14.40
N LEU A 125 -4.05 18.51 -13.58
CA LEU A 125 -5.03 17.53 -13.06
C LEU A 125 -5.65 17.89 -11.70
N ALA A 126 -5.05 18.80 -10.93
CA ALA A 126 -5.66 19.29 -9.68
C ALA A 126 -7.07 19.90 -9.86
N ARG A 127 -7.45 20.29 -11.09
CA ARG A 127 -8.78 20.85 -11.41
C ARG A 127 -9.72 19.92 -12.17
N ALA A 128 -9.27 18.74 -12.63
CA ALA A 128 -10.12 17.84 -13.43
C ALA A 128 -10.97 16.91 -12.57
N ALA A 129 -10.48 16.50 -11.39
CA ALA A 129 -11.24 15.64 -10.47
C ALA A 129 -12.50 16.33 -9.90
N GLY A 130 -12.51 17.67 -9.80
CA GLY A 130 -13.66 18.43 -9.33
C GLY A 130 -14.82 18.54 -10.33
N ARG A 131 -14.62 18.27 -11.63
CA ARG A 131 -15.68 18.40 -12.65
C ARG A 131 -16.42 17.11 -12.95
N VAL A 132 -15.82 15.95 -12.69
CA VAL A 132 -16.49 14.65 -12.87
C VAL A 132 -17.40 14.30 -11.69
N LEU A 133 -17.12 14.85 -10.49
CA LEU A 133 -17.91 14.62 -9.28
C LEU A 133 -19.18 15.51 -9.15
N LEU A 134 -19.43 16.42 -10.10
CA LEU A 134 -20.65 17.24 -10.15
C LEU A 134 -21.64 16.79 -11.23
N ARG A 135 -21.37 15.67 -11.91
CA ARG A 135 -22.23 15.12 -12.96
C ARG A 135 -22.38 13.60 -12.79
N ARG A 136 -23.05 13.19 -11.71
CA ARG A 136 -23.83 11.96 -11.64
C ARG A 136 -24.72 11.95 -10.42
#